data_AF-A0AAW6H6K7-F1
#
_entry.id   AF-A0AAW6H6K7-F1
#
_cell.length_a   1.000
_cell.length_b   1.000
_cell.length_c   1.000
_cell.angle_alpha   90.00
_cell.angle_beta   90.00
_cell.angle_gamma   90.00
#
_symmetry.space_group_name_H-M   'P 1'
#
loop_
_entity.id
_entity.type
_entity.pdbx_description
1 polymer ?
#
loop_
_entity_poly.entity_id
_entity_poly.type
_entity_poly.pdbx_seq_one_letter_code
_entity_poly.pdbx_strand_id
1 'polypeptide(L)'
;MNNMLKYTKMLLLFVLVLGLTSCDSEEETEYNLPGEWYTSEEIDFGAYTWGRGTIMTFNARNQGTIGSYGDPNYLLFRWNWVSGAYNLMELEFYDGGSMAYIEGAMADSYSF
;
A
#
# COMPACT_ATOMS: atom_id res chain seq x y z
N MET A 1 -48.79 17.77 -24.43
CA MET A 1 -48.08 17.49 -23.16
C MET A 1 -47.03 16.37 -23.30
N ASN A 2 -46.40 16.21 -24.48
CA ASN A 2 -45.47 15.08 -24.74
C ASN A 2 -44.00 15.49 -24.69
N ASN A 3 -43.71 16.77 -24.94
CA ASN A 3 -42.34 17.28 -24.95
C ASN A 3 -41.76 17.38 -23.54
N MET A 4 -42.54 17.88 -22.58
CA MET A 4 -42.10 18.02 -21.19
C MET A 4 -41.69 16.67 -20.57
N LEU A 5 -42.49 15.62 -20.79
CA LEU A 5 -42.17 14.26 -20.34
C LEU A 5 -40.92 13.68 -21.04
N LYS A 6 -40.69 14.05 -22.32
CA LYS A 6 -39.48 13.66 -23.06
C LYS A 6 -38.22 14.30 -22.47
N TYR A 7 -38.29 15.57 -22.10
CA TYR A 7 -37.18 16.28 -21.45
C TYR A 7 -36.91 15.75 -20.03
N THR A 8 -37.96 15.46 -19.25
CA THR A 8 -37.79 14.86 -17.92
C THR A 8 -37.13 13.49 -17.99
N LYS A 9 -37.51 12.64 -18.96
CA LYS A 9 -36.88 11.33 -19.17
C LYS A 9 -35.42 11.45 -19.60
N MET A 10 -35.10 12.40 -20.49
CA MET A 10 -33.71 12.63 -20.91
C MET A 10 -32.84 13.17 -19.77
N LEU A 11 -33.37 14.08 -18.96
CA LEU A 11 -32.68 14.60 -17.77
C LEU A 11 -32.40 13.48 -16.78
N LEU A 12 -33.38 12.62 -16.52
CA LEU A 12 -33.25 11.51 -15.57
C LEU A 12 -32.26 10.45 -16.06
N LEU A 13 -32.23 10.18 -17.38
CA LEU A 13 -31.23 9.32 -18.00
C LEU A 13 -29.83 9.91 -17.87
N PHE A 14 -29.68 11.23 -18.01
CA PHE A 14 -28.40 11.93 -17.88
C PHE A 14 -27.88 11.90 -16.44
N VAL A 15 -28.75 12.14 -15.45
CA VAL A 15 -28.42 12.00 -14.03
C VAL A 15 -28.04 10.56 -13.67
N LEU A 16 -28.74 9.58 -14.24
CA LEU A 16 -28.42 8.16 -14.06
C LEU A 16 -27.05 7.81 -14.65
N VAL A 17 -26.74 8.27 -15.86
CA VAL A 17 -25.43 8.05 -16.48
C VAL A 17 -24.31 8.70 -15.65
N LEU A 18 -24.50 9.94 -15.20
CA LEU A 18 -23.54 10.60 -14.31
C LEU A 18 -23.34 9.85 -12.99
N GLY A 19 -24.41 9.31 -12.40
CA GLY A 19 -24.36 8.51 -11.18
C GLY A 19 -23.79 7.10 -11.37
N LEU A 20 -23.78 6.56 -12.59
CA LEU A 20 -23.12 5.28 -12.91
C LEU A 20 -21.64 5.48 -13.28
N THR A 21 -21.26 6.65 -13.78
CA THR A 21 -19.86 7.02 -14.03
C THR A 21 -19.14 7.53 -12.78
N SER A 22 -19.85 7.83 -11.69
CA SER A 22 -19.25 8.04 -10.36
C SER A 22 -18.94 6.71 -9.67
N CYS A 23 -18.53 5.70 -10.43
CA CYS A 23 -17.91 4.50 -9.90
C CYS A 23 -16.62 4.94 -9.21
N ASP A 24 -16.55 4.68 -7.90
CA ASP A 24 -15.50 5.03 -6.95
C ASP A 24 -14.22 5.53 -7.60
N SER A 25 -14.05 6.85 -7.62
CA SER A 25 -12.74 7.44 -7.74
C SER A 25 -11.94 7.00 -6.53
N GLU A 26 -11.08 6.00 -6.74
CA GLU A 26 -10.01 5.64 -5.81
C GLU A 26 -10.57 5.25 -4.45
N GLU A 27 -10.96 3.99 -4.31
CA GLU A 27 -11.02 3.33 -3.01
C GLU A 27 -9.78 3.79 -2.23
N GLU A 28 -10.04 4.59 -1.19
CA GLU A 28 -9.08 5.29 -0.35
C GLU A 28 -7.93 4.32 -0.07
N THR A 29 -6.83 4.47 -0.81
CA THR A 29 -5.67 3.60 -0.64
C THR A 29 -5.12 4.01 0.71
N GLU A 30 -5.45 3.23 1.73
CA GLU A 30 -5.08 3.51 3.11
C GLU A 30 -3.57 3.32 3.22
N TYR A 31 -2.80 4.34 2.81
CA TYR A 31 -1.34 4.38 2.85
C TYR A 31 -0.86 4.60 4.29
N ASN A 32 -1.23 3.73 5.22
CA ASN A 32 -0.67 3.85 6.56
C ASN A 32 0.70 3.21 6.57
N LEU A 33 1.73 4.03 6.81
CA LEU A 33 2.86 3.61 7.63
C LEU A 33 3.85 4.69 8.14
N PRO A 34 3.66 5.14 9.39
CA PRO A 34 4.72 4.91 10.38
C PRO A 34 4.29 3.92 11.47
N GLY A 35 5.14 2.96 11.81
CA GLY A 35 4.84 1.94 12.83
C GLY A 35 5.67 0.66 12.71
N GLU A 36 5.32 -0.33 13.53
CA GLU A 36 5.88 -1.68 13.53
C GLU A 36 5.00 -2.65 12.74
N TRP A 37 5.63 -3.45 11.88
CA TRP A 37 5.02 -4.33 10.89
C TRP A 37 5.67 -5.69 10.93
N TYR A 38 4.95 -6.70 10.46
CA TYR A 38 5.37 -8.09 10.58
C TYR A 38 5.28 -8.77 9.23
N THR A 39 6.33 -9.49 8.86
CA THR A 39 6.34 -10.23 7.60
C THR A 39 5.32 -11.37 7.64
N SER A 40 4.43 -11.44 6.66
CA SER A 40 3.49 -12.55 6.52
C SER A 40 4.16 -13.80 5.96
N GLU A 41 5.23 -13.62 5.20
CA GLU A 41 6.02 -14.65 4.50
C GLU A 41 7.51 -14.56 4.88
N GLU A 42 8.28 -15.57 4.47
CA GLU A 42 9.74 -15.53 4.57
C GLU A 42 10.30 -14.59 3.50
N ILE A 43 11.19 -13.70 3.90
CA ILE A 43 11.91 -12.81 3.01
C ILE A 43 13.33 -13.33 2.86
N ASP A 44 13.68 -13.75 1.64
CA ASP A 44 15.06 -14.05 1.26
C ASP A 44 15.66 -12.84 0.54
N PHE A 45 16.65 -12.22 1.17
CA PHE A 45 17.44 -11.11 0.66
C PHE A 45 18.92 -11.50 0.52
N GLY A 46 19.17 -12.67 -0.05
CA GLY A 46 20.49 -13.15 -0.42
C GLY A 46 21.31 -13.58 0.80
N ALA A 47 22.05 -12.66 1.41
CA ALA A 47 22.83 -12.93 2.63
C ALA A 47 21.97 -12.94 3.90
N TYR A 48 20.75 -12.42 3.81
CA TYR A 48 19.83 -12.30 4.93
C TYR A 48 18.52 -13.02 4.60
N THR A 49 18.14 -13.97 5.43
CA THR A 49 16.83 -14.64 5.35
C THR A 49 16.08 -14.38 6.64
N TRP A 50 14.88 -13.85 6.52
CA TRP A 50 14.02 -13.52 7.66
C TRP A 50 12.70 -14.27 7.55
N GLY A 51 12.40 -15.07 8.57
CA GLY A 51 11.17 -15.86 8.61
C GLY A 51 9.91 -15.00 8.76
N ARG A 52 8.76 -15.67 8.71
CA ARG A 52 7.46 -15.07 9.04
C ARG A 52 7.49 -14.44 10.44
N GLY A 53 6.85 -13.28 10.60
CA GLY A 53 6.81 -12.54 11.85
C GLY A 53 8.06 -11.71 12.14
N THR A 54 8.93 -11.51 11.15
CA THR A 54 10.07 -10.59 11.27
C THR A 54 9.56 -9.16 11.35
N ILE A 55 10.16 -8.36 12.22
CA ILE A 55 9.74 -6.99 12.46
C ILE A 55 10.32 -6.08 11.39
N MET A 56 9.44 -5.27 10.82
CA MET A 56 9.77 -4.13 10.00
C MET A 56 9.32 -2.86 10.71
N THR A 57 10.15 -1.83 10.72
CA THR A 57 9.72 -0.50 11.20
C THR A 57 9.75 0.47 10.03
N PHE A 58 8.76 1.37 10.00
CA PHE A 58 8.69 2.45 9.03
C PHE A 58 8.48 3.75 9.79
N ASN A 59 9.19 4.80 9.42
CA ASN A 59 9.01 6.13 10.00
C ASN A 59 8.58 7.16 8.97
N ALA A 60 8.02 8.27 9.44
CA ALA A 60 7.52 9.37 8.59
C ALA A 60 8.62 10.10 7.78
N ARG A 61 9.90 9.70 7.90
CA ARG A 61 11.04 10.24 7.15
C ARG A 61 11.53 9.28 6.08
N ASN A 62 10.70 8.31 5.69
CA ASN A 62 11.04 7.33 4.65
C ASN A 62 12.24 6.46 5.05
N GLN A 63 12.46 6.23 6.35
CA GLN A 63 13.46 5.27 6.83
C GLN A 63 12.76 4.10 7.52
N GLY A 64 13.37 2.93 7.43
CA GLY A 64 12.90 1.75 8.10
C GLY A 64 13.99 0.78 8.48
N THR A 65 13.62 -0.19 9.31
CA THR A 65 14.48 -1.31 9.71
C THR A 65 13.79 -2.62 9.41
N ILE A 66 14.54 -3.68 9.12
CA ILE A 66 14.04 -5.06 9.15
C ILE A 66 14.99 -5.94 9.96
N GLY A 67 14.43 -6.73 10.87
CA GLY A 67 15.19 -7.65 11.70
C GLY A 67 14.31 -8.44 12.66
N SER A 68 14.88 -9.46 13.27
CA SER A 68 14.19 -10.29 14.27
C SER A 68 14.02 -9.52 15.58
N TYR A 69 12.89 -9.69 16.28
CA TYR A 69 12.67 -9.06 17.58
C TYR A 69 13.81 -9.38 18.56
N GLY A 70 14.47 -8.35 19.08
CA GLY A 70 15.59 -8.49 20.03
C GLY A 70 16.95 -8.83 19.41
N ASP A 71 17.04 -8.96 18.08
CA ASP A 71 18.32 -9.14 17.38
C ASP A 71 18.96 -7.78 17.07
N PRO A 72 20.21 -7.51 17.50
CA PRO A 72 20.91 -6.29 17.11
C PRO A 72 21.28 -6.22 15.63
N ASN A 73 21.20 -7.33 14.88
CA ASN A 73 21.48 -7.38 13.46
C ASN A 73 20.20 -7.10 12.67
N TYR A 74 19.99 -5.84 12.33
CA TYR A 74 18.92 -5.39 11.45
C TYR A 74 19.49 -4.69 10.23
N LEU A 75 18.76 -4.74 9.12
CA LEU A 75 19.06 -3.90 7.98
C LEU A 75 18.31 -2.58 8.06
N LEU A 76 18.94 -1.54 7.51
CA LEU A 76 18.37 -0.22 7.33
C LEU A 76 18.02 -0.01 5.86
N PHE A 77 16.86 0.58 5.61
CA PHE A 77 16.42 0.93 4.27
C PHE A 77 15.72 2.29 4.22
N ARG A 78 15.72 2.89 3.03
CA ARG A 78 14.80 3.96 2.64
C ARG A 78 13.58 3.34 1.97
N TRP A 79 12.38 3.89 2.18
CA TRP A 79 11.16 3.38 1.56
C TRP A 79 10.37 4.48 0.85
N ASN A 80 9.73 4.15 -0.29
CA ASN A 80 8.79 5.04 -0.96
C ASN A 80 7.61 4.26 -1.53
N TRP A 81 6.45 4.92 -1.64
CA TRP A 81 5.35 4.41 -2.44
C TRP A 81 5.64 4.60 -3.92
N VAL A 82 5.40 3.55 -4.72
CA VAL A 82 5.59 3.62 -6.17
C VAL A 82 4.38 4.31 -6.80
N SER A 83 4.60 5.52 -7.31
CA SER A 83 3.55 6.31 -7.95
C SER A 83 2.93 5.58 -9.14
N GLY A 84 1.60 5.53 -9.18
CA GLY A 84 0.85 4.91 -10.28
C GLY A 84 0.76 3.38 -10.20
N ALA A 85 1.29 2.77 -9.13
CA ALA A 85 1.10 1.35 -8.82
C ALA A 85 0.25 1.21 -7.55
N TYR A 86 -0.70 0.28 -7.57
CA TYR A 86 -1.58 0.03 -6.43
C TYR A 86 -0.84 -0.78 -5.35
N ASN A 87 -0.75 -0.24 -4.13
CA ASN A 87 -0.15 -0.90 -2.95
C ASN A 87 1.24 -1.50 -3.19
N LEU A 88 2.07 -0.81 -3.98
CA LEU A 88 3.45 -1.18 -4.24
C LEU A 88 4.40 -0.21 -3.54
N MET A 89 5.28 -0.75 -2.70
CA MET A 89 6.33 0.01 -2.03
C MET A 89 7.70 -0.47 -2.51
N GLU A 90 8.61 0.47 -2.71
CA GLU A 90 10.03 0.19 -2.96
C GLU A 90 10.85 0.40 -1.67
N LEU A 91 11.81 -0.48 -1.43
CA LEU A 91 12.78 -0.42 -0.34
C LEU A 91 14.19 -0.38 -0.93
N GLU A 92 15.00 0.58 -0.51
CA GLU A 92 16.40 0.72 -0.87
C GLU A 92 17.28 0.51 0.36
N PHE A 93 18.05 -0.56 0.37
CA PHE A 93 18.89 -0.93 1.51
C PHE A 93 20.21 -0.19 1.50
N TYR A 94 20.63 0.30 2.67
CA TYR A 94 21.91 1.02 2.79
C TYR A 94 23.14 0.09 2.67
N ASP A 95 22.96 -1.22 2.85
CA ASP A 95 24.02 -2.24 2.76
C ASP A 95 24.35 -2.63 1.31
N GLY A 96 24.61 -1.62 0.47
CA GLY A 96 24.99 -1.82 -0.94
C GLY A 96 24.02 -1.27 -1.98
N GLY A 97 22.94 -0.61 -1.57
CA GLY A 97 21.98 0.04 -2.49
C GLY A 97 21.08 -0.95 -3.22
N SER A 98 20.94 -2.17 -2.69
CA SER A 98 20.03 -3.17 -3.24
C SER A 98 18.57 -2.76 -3.03
N MET A 99 17.72 -3.21 -3.95
CA MET A 99 16.31 -2.84 -3.98
C MET A 99 15.43 -4.05 -3.68
N ALA A 100 14.34 -3.84 -2.93
CA ALA A 100 13.24 -4.79 -2.78
C ALA A 100 11.91 -4.08 -3.00
N TYR A 101 10.86 -4.88 -3.22
CA TYR A 101 9.51 -4.39 -3.41
C TYR A 101 8.55 -5.15 -2.50
N ILE A 102 7.62 -4.42 -1.88
CA ILE A 102 6.49 -5.00 -1.15
C ILE A 102 5.23 -4.76 -1.98
N GLU A 103 4.63 -5.84 -2.46
CA GLU A 103 3.32 -5.84 -3.11
C GLU A 103 2.23 -6.14 -2.08
N GLY A 104 1.13 -5.41 -2.15
CA GLY A 104 -0.02 -5.66 -1.27
C GLY A 104 0.28 -5.34 0.19
N ALA A 105 1.06 -4.29 0.45
CA ALA A 105 1.24 -3.73 1.80
C ALA A 105 -0.13 -3.28 2.34
N MET A 106 -0.85 -4.21 2.95
CA MET A 106 -2.14 -4.00 3.59
C MET A 106 -1.90 -3.86 5.09
N ALA A 107 -2.33 -2.74 5.66
CA ALA A 107 -2.41 -2.57 7.10
C ALA A 107 -3.54 -3.46 7.63
N ASP A 108 -3.32 -4.77 7.71
CA ASP A 108 -4.28 -5.65 8.35
C ASP A 108 -4.06 -5.61 9.88
N SER A 109 -5.15 -5.67 10.62
CA SER A 109 -5.20 -5.61 12.09
C SER A 109 -4.65 -6.86 12.80
N TYR A 110 -3.83 -7.67 12.13
CA TYR A 110 -3.24 -8.87 12.72
C TYR A 110 -2.19 -8.50 13.77
N SER A 111 -2.64 -8.35 15.02
CA SER A 111 -1.82 -8.53 16.20
C SER A 111 -1.54 -10.02 16.39
N PHE A 112 -0.28 -10.46 16.31
CA PHE A 112 0.18 -11.78 16.77
C PHE A 112 0.38 -11.78 18.29
#